data_AF-A0A1Z8NKW0-F1
#
_entry.id   AF-A0A1Z8NKW0-F1
#
_cell.length_a   1.000
_cell.length_b   1.000
_cell.length_c   1.000
_cell.angle_alpha   90.00
_cell.angle_beta   90.00
_cell.angle_gamma   90.00
#
_symmetry.space_group_name_H-M   'P 1'
#
loop_
_entity.id
_entity.type
_entity.pdbx_description
1 polymer ?
#
loop_
_entity_poly.entity_id
_entity_poly.type
_entity_poly.pdbx_seq_one_letter_code
_entity_poly.pdbx_strand_id
1 'polypeptide(L)'
;MKNLLSVTLVFILILFINGELEASVTNEENTNRISSQIIFQPGSLEELTVPSDWPFGKKSQFLARHKQLSIGDNGITHLTKSDCVFLLSNWRKNSEEHRQKRGGDDCISKLGWWYYNTGGDTTPIRDVILSWAMNHKPTFDIYQDDFNPDHYDAIALISLFSSFYAVNYDEFVLTKNERDAVDEFVLREMLDIPIDTIGEPKYQIFCNPYKHELIGKRGKPRPDINTCGSNRWKVTISQLLVSLRFSNQELFAKGIYNTRFKLALFDEQGIYVTWATRGALAWEYSHSVTTMLSLLTEIYNSIGYDFLEHKLDNGLFVHELFEKQFKIVDDVSILEKYASRQYAVKGTDYEAWKKLSNPEKVKKWPKTSLAYSAITYINERDKSLVNLIDCNVSVFSSSVHAITNFNIVDIWDLHYKRQQSSYCGDITLSWFTELKSDNYQRLLEARDMVPIRNGAILEKSISYENISFDSQNHGRENLNIGLDDEMIRISGNIQVFEGEFITINLEASLSSGEAKFALNDEDWFIVSWD
;
A
#
# COMPACT_ATOMS: atom_id res chain seq x y z
N MET A 1 -20.55 76.46 18.40
CA MET A 1 -21.85 76.28 17.71
C MET A 1 -21.95 74.79 17.42
N LYS A 2 -22.54 73.96 18.29
CA LYS A 2 -23.98 73.60 18.43
C LYS A 2 -24.67 73.13 17.13
N ASN A 3 -25.04 71.84 17.13
CA ASN A 3 -26.13 71.16 16.38
C ASN A 3 -25.90 70.99 14.85
N LEU A 4 -26.40 69.96 14.13
CA LEU A 4 -27.42 68.90 14.35
C LEU A 4 -27.03 67.70 13.41
N LEU A 5 -26.94 66.40 13.76
CA LEU A 5 -27.91 65.32 14.12
C LEU A 5 -28.71 64.66 12.95
N SER A 6 -28.68 63.31 12.89
CA SER A 6 -29.42 62.31 12.05
C SER A 6 -28.97 62.05 10.57
N VAL A 7 -28.79 60.82 10.02
CA VAL A 7 -29.50 59.48 10.03
C VAL A 7 -30.55 59.39 8.88
N THR A 8 -30.59 58.40 7.94
CA THR A 8 -30.11 56.98 7.88
C THR A 8 -29.83 56.44 6.44
N LEU A 9 -29.09 55.31 6.33
CA LEU A 9 -29.21 54.17 5.36
C LEU A 9 -28.87 54.32 3.85
N VAL A 10 -28.12 53.35 3.27
CA VAL A 10 -28.52 52.41 2.17
C VAL A 10 -27.32 51.58 1.65
N PHE A 11 -27.58 50.28 1.39
CA PHE A 11 -26.81 49.25 0.67
C PHE A 11 -25.57 49.63 -0.16
N ILE A 12 -24.50 48.83 -0.03
CA ILE A 12 -23.55 48.56 -1.12
C ILE A 12 -23.59 47.06 -1.44
N LEU A 13 -23.80 46.76 -2.72
CA LEU A 13 -23.95 45.43 -3.29
C LEU A 13 -22.57 44.84 -3.65
N ILE A 14 -22.41 43.54 -3.51
CA ILE A 14 -21.26 42.78 -4.04
C ILE A 14 -21.33 42.79 -5.57
N LEU A 15 -20.27 43.22 -6.24
CA LEU A 15 -20.02 42.90 -7.65
C LEU A 15 -18.51 42.71 -7.90
N PHE A 16 -18.14 41.48 -8.28
CA PHE A 16 -16.86 41.16 -8.89
C PHE A 16 -16.76 41.85 -10.26
N ILE A 17 -15.63 42.47 -10.58
CA ILE A 17 -15.23 42.77 -11.97
C ILE A 17 -13.75 42.40 -12.14
N ASN A 18 -13.46 41.76 -13.27
CA ASN A 18 -12.16 41.22 -13.65
C ASN A 18 -11.06 42.28 -13.69
N GLY A 19 -9.87 41.89 -13.23
CA GLY A 19 -8.61 42.58 -13.53
C GLY A 19 -7.68 41.64 -14.29
N GLU A 20 -7.81 41.60 -15.61
CA GLU A 20 -6.75 41.06 -16.48
C GLU A 20 -5.51 41.96 -16.31
N LEU A 21 -4.37 41.37 -15.94
CA LEU A 21 -3.10 42.07 -15.90
C LEU A 21 -2.20 41.53 -17.03
N GLU A 22 -2.29 42.15 -18.20
CA GLU A 22 -1.37 41.89 -19.31
C GLU A 22 0.06 42.26 -18.89
N ALA A 23 0.94 41.27 -18.74
CA ALA A 23 2.36 41.49 -18.55
C ALA A 23 3.06 41.54 -19.92
N SER A 24 3.58 42.72 -20.29
CA SER A 24 4.19 42.99 -21.60
C SER A 24 5.50 42.23 -21.82
N VAL A 25 5.67 41.69 -23.03
CA VAL A 25 6.89 41.00 -23.50
C VAL A 25 7.96 41.99 -24.00
N THR A 26 9.13 41.98 -23.37
CA THR A 26 10.50 42.25 -23.90
C THR A 26 11.49 42.00 -22.74
N ASN A 27 12.69 41.44 -22.88
CA ASN A 27 13.42 40.89 -24.04
C ASN A 27 14.33 39.73 -23.58
N GLU A 28 14.92 39.05 -24.56
CA GLU A 28 15.79 37.86 -24.44
C GLU A 28 16.95 37.97 -23.43
N GLU A 29 17.02 37.04 -22.46
CA GLU A 29 18.25 36.36 -22.04
C GLU A 29 17.92 35.09 -21.21
N ASN A 30 18.71 34.01 -21.36
CA ASN A 30 18.60 32.72 -20.64
C ASN A 30 17.39 31.79 -20.90
N THR A 31 17.04 31.58 -22.17
CA THR A 31 16.22 30.43 -22.62
C THR A 31 16.99 29.10 -22.59
N ASN A 32 17.35 28.60 -21.40
CA ASN A 32 17.91 27.24 -21.26
C ASN A 32 17.58 26.52 -19.93
N ARG A 33 16.54 26.95 -19.21
CA ARG A 33 15.82 26.07 -18.27
C ARG A 33 14.65 25.43 -19.02
N ILE A 34 14.85 24.20 -19.51
CA ILE A 34 13.73 23.34 -19.92
C ILE A 34 12.86 23.15 -18.68
N SER A 35 11.60 23.60 -18.72
CA SER A 35 10.66 23.31 -17.63
C SER A 35 10.46 21.80 -17.54
N SER A 36 10.90 21.20 -16.43
CA SER A 36 10.68 19.78 -16.12
C SER A 36 9.25 19.50 -15.64
N GLN A 37 8.47 20.54 -15.35
CA GLN A 37 7.13 20.38 -14.78
C GLN A 37 6.09 20.11 -15.86
N ILE A 38 5.38 18.99 -15.70
CA ILE A 38 4.23 18.62 -16.53
C ILE A 38 3.03 19.41 -16.00
N ILE A 39 2.44 20.27 -16.82
CA ILE A 39 1.25 21.03 -16.42
C ILE A 39 0.03 20.12 -16.57
N PHE A 40 -0.45 19.60 -15.45
CA PHE A 40 -1.72 18.86 -15.37
C PHE A 40 -2.90 19.83 -15.25
N GLN A 41 -4.03 19.51 -15.89
CA GLN A 41 -5.27 20.28 -15.71
C GLN A 41 -5.90 19.94 -14.35
N PRO A 42 -6.32 20.89 -13.50
CA PRO A 42 -6.88 20.61 -12.18
C PRO A 42 -8.01 19.57 -12.21
N GLY A 43 -8.03 18.66 -11.24
CA GLY A 43 -9.06 17.65 -11.06
C GLY A 43 -9.34 17.39 -9.58
N SER A 44 -10.05 16.30 -9.28
CA SER A 44 -10.55 16.01 -7.92
C SER A 44 -9.46 15.70 -6.89
N LEU A 45 -8.20 15.47 -7.29
CA LEU A 45 -7.09 15.35 -6.34
C LEU A 45 -6.62 16.70 -5.82
N GLU A 46 -6.64 17.76 -6.64
CA GLU A 46 -6.26 19.12 -6.23
C GLU A 46 -7.28 19.77 -5.27
N GLU A 47 -8.49 19.24 -5.18
CA GLU A 47 -9.54 19.67 -4.24
C GLU A 47 -9.32 19.12 -2.81
N LEU A 48 -8.39 18.17 -2.62
CA LEU A 48 -8.16 17.49 -1.36
C LEU A 48 -7.36 18.35 -0.35
N THR A 49 -7.83 18.37 0.89
CA THR A 49 -7.19 19.05 2.01
C THR A 49 -6.56 18.06 2.98
N VAL A 50 -5.36 18.38 3.46
CA VAL A 50 -4.69 17.63 4.53
C VAL A 50 -5.47 17.80 5.86
N PRO A 51 -5.76 16.72 6.60
CA PRO A 51 -6.39 16.81 7.92
C PRO A 51 -5.46 17.43 8.98
N SER A 52 -6.06 17.97 10.04
CA SER A 52 -5.34 18.41 11.25
C SER A 52 -4.71 17.26 12.04
N ASP A 53 -5.32 16.08 11.95
CA ASP A 53 -4.95 14.91 12.74
C ASP A 53 -4.41 13.79 11.84
N TRP A 54 -3.45 13.04 12.36
CA TRP A 54 -2.84 11.91 11.65
C TRP A 54 -3.88 10.78 11.42
N PRO A 55 -4.25 10.47 10.15
CA PRO A 55 -5.40 9.59 9.88
C PRO A 55 -5.12 8.10 10.11
N PHE A 56 -3.85 7.72 10.36
CA PHE A 56 -3.43 6.36 10.71
C PHE A 56 -3.13 6.20 12.21
N GLY A 57 -3.97 6.82 13.06
CA GLY A 57 -3.81 6.82 14.53
C GLY A 57 -4.30 5.56 15.25
N LYS A 58 -4.94 4.61 14.56
CA LYS A 58 -5.47 3.39 15.21
C LYS A 58 -4.35 2.40 15.54
N LYS A 59 -4.42 1.78 16.72
CA LYS A 59 -3.44 0.74 17.11
C LYS A 59 -3.60 -0.50 16.23
N SER A 60 -2.49 -0.94 15.64
CA SER A 60 -2.38 -2.10 14.76
C SER A 60 -1.80 -3.29 15.52
N GLN A 61 -2.47 -4.44 15.50
CA GLN A 61 -1.91 -5.70 16.04
C GLN A 61 -0.96 -6.40 15.07
N PHE A 62 -0.74 -5.83 13.88
CA PHE A 62 0.05 -6.41 12.79
C PHE A 62 1.46 -6.85 13.22
N LEU A 63 2.18 -6.00 13.97
CA LEU A 63 3.54 -6.31 14.45
C LEU A 63 3.56 -7.48 15.43
N ALA A 64 2.57 -7.55 16.32
CA ALA A 64 2.46 -8.63 17.31
C ALA A 64 2.19 -9.98 16.61
N ARG A 65 1.30 -9.97 15.62
CA ARG A 65 1.04 -11.13 14.74
C ARG A 65 2.29 -11.55 13.96
N HIS A 66 2.98 -10.62 13.31
CA HIS A 66 4.18 -10.93 12.53
C HIS A 66 5.31 -11.50 13.39
N LYS A 67 5.46 -11.01 14.62
CA LYS A 67 6.42 -11.54 15.58
C LYS A 67 6.16 -13.02 15.92
N GLN A 68 4.89 -13.47 15.95
CA GLN A 68 4.54 -14.88 16.15
C GLN A 68 4.85 -15.73 14.92
N LEU A 69 4.67 -15.19 13.71
CA LEU A 69 4.97 -15.86 12.44
C LEU A 69 6.47 -15.84 12.06
N SER A 70 7.29 -15.04 12.74
CA SER A 70 8.72 -14.94 12.46
C SER A 70 9.53 -15.99 13.22
N ILE A 71 9.78 -17.12 12.56
CA ILE A 71 10.53 -18.25 13.13
C ILE A 71 11.99 -18.20 12.64
N GLY A 72 12.85 -17.48 13.38
CA GLY A 72 14.31 -17.55 13.26
C GLY A 72 15.01 -16.33 12.65
N ASP A 73 16.33 -16.44 12.46
CA ASP A 73 17.14 -15.43 11.75
C ASP A 73 16.80 -15.46 10.25
N ASN A 74 15.92 -14.57 9.80
CA ASN A 74 15.56 -14.35 8.39
C ASN A 74 16.71 -13.69 7.58
N GLY A 75 17.94 -14.17 7.75
CA GLY A 75 19.15 -13.66 7.11
C GLY A 75 19.70 -12.35 7.67
N ILE A 76 19.03 -11.70 8.63
CA ILE A 76 19.52 -10.46 9.25
C ILE A 76 20.04 -10.73 10.65
N THR A 77 21.35 -10.62 10.76
CA THR A 77 22.06 -10.68 12.03
C THR A 77 22.22 -9.28 12.65
N HIS A 78 22.55 -9.24 13.94
CA HIS A 78 23.00 -8.01 14.60
C HIS A 78 24.18 -7.33 13.86
N LEU A 79 25.06 -8.11 13.21
CA LEU A 79 26.16 -7.61 12.39
C LEU A 79 25.61 -6.88 11.16
N THR A 80 24.81 -7.54 10.34
CA THR A 80 24.19 -6.97 9.12
C THR A 80 23.41 -5.69 9.42
N LYS A 81 22.65 -5.67 10.52
CA LYS A 81 21.94 -4.48 11.01
C LYS A 81 22.92 -3.35 11.37
N SER A 82 23.99 -3.65 12.10
CA SER A 82 24.97 -2.66 12.55
C SER A 82 25.81 -2.11 11.39
N ASP A 83 26.18 -2.96 10.42
CA ASP A 83 26.87 -2.56 9.19
C ASP A 83 26.01 -1.59 8.37
N CYS A 84 24.72 -1.88 8.18
CA CYS A 84 23.82 -0.98 7.48
C CYS A 84 23.65 0.37 8.20
N VAL A 85 23.48 0.38 9.53
CA VAL A 85 23.45 1.64 10.30
C VAL A 85 24.75 2.42 10.12
N PHE A 86 25.90 1.77 10.30
CA PHE A 86 27.21 2.41 10.14
C PHE A 86 27.41 3.02 8.74
N LEU A 87 27.15 2.24 7.68
CA LEU A 87 27.36 2.67 6.31
C LEU A 87 26.38 3.74 5.83
N LEU A 88 25.15 3.75 6.36
CA LEU A 88 24.16 4.78 6.05
C LEU A 88 24.44 6.09 6.81
N SER A 89 24.80 6.02 8.10
CA SER A 89 25.17 7.19 8.89
C SER A 89 26.51 7.80 8.48
N ASN A 90 27.43 7.01 7.90
CA ASN A 90 28.74 7.44 7.38
C ASN A 90 28.77 7.43 5.85
N TRP A 91 27.79 8.09 5.22
CA TRP A 91 27.65 8.13 3.76
C TRP A 91 28.90 8.68 3.06
N ARG A 92 29.40 7.95 2.05
CA ARG A 92 30.47 8.39 1.15
C ARG A 92 29.94 8.56 -0.26
N LYS A 93 29.73 9.80 -0.70
CA LYS A 93 29.18 10.10 -2.03
C LYS A 93 30.05 9.57 -3.17
N ASN A 94 29.40 9.01 -4.18
CA ASN A 94 29.96 8.50 -5.44
C ASN A 94 31.09 7.47 -5.20
N SER A 95 31.02 6.72 -4.10
CA SER A 95 32.05 5.76 -3.71
C SER A 95 31.57 4.34 -4.00
N GLU A 96 32.05 3.76 -5.10
CA GLU A 96 31.67 2.41 -5.53
C GLU A 96 31.96 1.35 -4.44
N GLU A 97 33.08 1.46 -3.74
CA GLU A 97 33.40 0.59 -2.59
C GLU A 97 32.35 0.69 -1.47
N HIS A 98 31.93 1.92 -1.13
CA HIS A 98 30.93 2.17 -0.10
C HIS A 98 29.55 1.68 -0.54
N ARG A 99 29.19 1.90 -1.80
CA ARG A 99 27.95 1.44 -2.42
C ARG A 99 27.86 -0.09 -2.46
N GLN A 100 28.95 -0.77 -2.83
CA GLN A 100 29.04 -2.23 -2.80
C GLN A 100 28.89 -2.78 -1.37
N LYS A 101 29.55 -2.16 -0.38
CA LYS A 101 29.39 -2.53 1.05
C LYS A 101 27.96 -2.37 1.55
N ARG A 102 27.21 -1.36 1.08
CA ARG A 102 25.78 -1.18 1.37
C ARG A 102 24.85 -2.13 0.60
N GLY A 103 25.34 -2.80 -0.44
CA GLY A 103 24.52 -3.55 -1.39
C GLY A 103 23.64 -2.66 -2.27
N GLY A 104 24.03 -1.40 -2.51
CA GLY A 104 23.15 -0.39 -3.09
C GLY A 104 22.06 0.03 -2.10
N ASP A 105 20.79 0.01 -2.52
CA ASP A 105 19.65 0.34 -1.67
C ASP A 105 19.13 -0.83 -0.79
N ASP A 106 19.84 -1.97 -0.75
CA ASP A 106 19.43 -3.17 0.02
C ASP A 106 19.48 -2.99 1.56
N CYS A 107 20.20 -2.00 2.09
CA CYS A 107 20.07 -1.65 3.51
C CYS A 107 18.67 -1.14 3.89
N ILE A 108 17.84 -0.70 2.93
CA ILE A 108 16.43 -0.36 3.16
C ILE A 108 15.64 -1.61 3.55
N SER A 109 15.69 -2.65 2.72
CA SER A 109 15.05 -3.94 2.98
C SER A 109 15.52 -4.51 4.33
N LYS A 110 16.84 -4.54 4.56
CA LYS A 110 17.43 -5.10 5.79
C LYS A 110 16.97 -4.40 7.08
N LEU A 111 16.90 -3.06 7.10
CA LEU A 111 16.49 -2.34 8.30
C LEU A 111 14.96 -2.35 8.50
N GLY A 112 14.17 -2.37 7.42
CA GLY A 112 12.73 -2.63 7.52
C GLY A 112 12.42 -4.03 8.06
N TRP A 113 13.08 -5.05 7.50
CA TRP A 113 12.99 -6.42 7.98
C TRP A 113 13.38 -6.56 9.46
N TRP A 114 14.42 -5.85 9.93
CA TRP A 114 14.77 -5.83 11.36
C TRP A 114 13.62 -5.36 12.25
N TYR A 115 12.97 -4.25 11.87
CA TYR A 115 11.83 -3.70 12.60
C TYR A 115 10.67 -4.69 12.71
N TYR A 116 10.28 -5.33 11.61
CA TYR A 116 9.20 -6.33 11.64
C TYR A 116 9.61 -7.62 12.38
N ASN A 117 10.88 -8.05 12.29
CA ASN A 117 11.35 -9.28 12.95
C ASN A 117 11.40 -9.15 14.48
N THR A 118 11.81 -7.97 14.97
CA THR A 118 11.86 -7.67 16.40
C THR A 118 10.48 -7.38 17.02
N GLY A 119 9.49 -7.10 16.16
CA GLY A 119 8.15 -6.66 16.54
C GLY A 119 8.10 -5.19 16.95
N GLY A 120 8.90 -4.33 16.32
CA GLY A 120 8.80 -2.88 16.48
C GLY A 120 10.10 -2.11 16.77
N ASP A 121 11.30 -2.71 16.71
CA ASP A 121 12.53 -1.97 17.02
C ASP A 121 12.87 -0.92 15.94
N THR A 122 12.52 0.34 16.22
CA THR A 122 12.81 1.50 15.38
C THR A 122 14.26 1.98 15.48
N THR A 123 15.03 1.50 16.46
CA THR A 123 16.38 1.99 16.79
C THR A 123 17.31 2.13 15.58
N PRO A 124 17.44 1.15 14.68
CA PRO A 124 18.39 1.26 13.56
C PRO A 124 18.00 2.34 12.54
N ILE A 125 16.70 2.52 12.29
CA ILE A 125 16.21 3.54 11.35
C ILE A 125 16.28 4.93 12.00
N ARG A 126 15.96 5.01 13.30
CA ARG A 126 16.14 6.20 14.15
C ARG A 126 17.58 6.71 14.13
N ASP A 127 18.55 5.84 14.40
CA ASP A 127 19.96 6.23 14.51
C ASP A 127 20.51 6.77 13.18
N VAL A 128 20.03 6.20 12.06
CA VAL A 128 20.37 6.66 10.70
C VAL A 128 19.73 8.02 10.39
N ILE A 129 18.41 8.17 10.57
CA ILE A 129 17.72 9.43 10.22
C ILE A 129 18.18 10.59 11.12
N LEU A 130 18.45 10.32 12.40
CA LEU A 130 19.02 11.30 13.32
C LEU A 130 20.44 11.71 12.91
N SER A 131 21.29 10.76 12.50
CA SER A 131 22.62 11.07 11.99
C SER A 131 22.58 11.89 10.69
N TRP A 132 21.57 11.70 9.84
CA TRP A 132 21.38 12.53 8.64
C TRP A 132 20.88 13.94 8.97
N ALA A 133 19.98 14.06 9.96
CA ALA A 133 19.47 15.34 10.43
C ALA A 133 20.54 16.19 11.13
N MET A 134 21.40 15.57 11.95
CA MET A 134 22.39 16.27 12.77
C MET A 134 23.79 16.39 12.13
N ASN A 135 24.20 15.44 11.28
CA ASN A 135 25.57 15.36 10.75
C ASN A 135 25.63 15.52 9.22
N HIS A 136 25.30 14.45 8.48
CA HIS A 136 25.44 14.42 7.02
C HIS A 136 24.46 13.44 6.39
N LYS A 137 23.63 13.93 5.47
CA LYS A 137 22.66 13.14 4.71
C LYS A 137 23.28 12.46 3.48
N PRO A 138 22.61 11.45 2.88
CA PRO A 138 22.99 10.92 1.57
C PRO A 138 23.05 12.03 0.52
N THR A 139 24.16 12.10 -0.21
CA THR A 139 24.44 13.11 -1.23
C THR A 139 25.12 12.47 -2.44
N PHE A 140 24.98 13.09 -3.61
CA PHE A 140 25.52 12.61 -4.88
C PHE A 140 25.92 13.81 -5.76
N ASP A 141 26.83 13.60 -6.71
CA ASP A 141 27.07 14.56 -7.80
C ASP A 141 26.57 13.98 -9.13
N ILE A 142 26.12 14.82 -10.05
CA ILE A 142 25.70 14.39 -11.40
C ILE A 142 26.88 14.53 -12.37
N TYR A 143 27.24 13.42 -13.01
CA TYR A 143 28.21 13.39 -14.11
C TYR A 143 27.47 13.54 -15.45
N GLN A 144 28.10 14.24 -16.40
CA GLN A 144 27.50 14.57 -17.70
C GLN A 144 27.24 13.33 -18.57
N ASP A 145 28.18 12.40 -18.54
CA ASP A 145 28.27 11.25 -19.44
C ASP A 145 28.54 9.91 -18.75
N ASP A 146 28.42 9.87 -17.42
CA ASP A 146 28.55 8.66 -16.60
C ASP A 146 27.35 8.47 -15.67
N PHE A 147 26.91 7.22 -15.51
CA PHE A 147 25.77 6.85 -14.69
C PHE A 147 26.19 6.74 -13.23
N ASN A 148 25.88 7.76 -12.42
CA ASN A 148 26.06 7.69 -10.97
C ASN A 148 24.89 6.93 -10.30
N PRO A 149 25.10 5.73 -9.72
CA PRO A 149 24.03 5.01 -9.05
C PRO A 149 23.63 5.64 -7.70
N ASP A 150 24.53 6.40 -7.06
CA ASP A 150 24.23 7.04 -5.76
C ASP A 150 23.16 8.13 -5.87
N HIS A 151 22.93 8.70 -7.07
CA HIS A 151 21.76 9.54 -7.34
C HIS A 151 20.45 8.77 -7.11
N TYR A 152 20.39 7.51 -7.55
CA TYR A 152 19.23 6.67 -7.30
C TYR A 152 19.10 6.31 -5.82
N ASP A 153 20.17 5.81 -5.21
CA ASP A 153 20.20 5.34 -3.82
C ASP A 153 19.84 6.45 -2.82
N ALA A 154 20.39 7.66 -2.96
CA ALA A 154 20.18 8.75 -2.00
C ALA A 154 18.71 9.20 -1.95
N ILE A 155 18.08 9.40 -3.12
CA ILE A 155 16.66 9.74 -3.24
C ILE A 155 15.80 8.61 -2.65
N ALA A 156 16.13 7.35 -2.96
CA ALA A 156 15.42 6.19 -2.44
C ALA A 156 15.47 6.10 -0.91
N LEU A 157 16.67 6.24 -0.34
CA LEU A 157 16.94 6.16 1.09
C LEU A 157 16.20 7.27 1.87
N ILE A 158 16.39 8.53 1.47
CA ILE A 158 15.77 9.67 2.14
C ILE A 158 14.24 9.57 2.06
N SER A 159 13.68 9.20 0.91
CA SER A 159 12.22 9.02 0.75
C SER A 159 11.67 7.93 1.65
N LEU A 160 12.24 6.72 1.63
CA LEU A 160 11.66 5.59 2.35
C LEU A 160 11.88 5.67 3.87
N PHE A 161 12.98 6.29 4.33
CA PHE A 161 13.17 6.55 5.75
C PHE A 161 12.20 7.65 6.24
N SER A 162 11.92 8.66 5.42
CA SER A 162 10.94 9.70 5.73
C SER A 162 9.50 9.16 5.79
N SER A 163 9.12 8.23 4.89
CA SER A 163 7.79 7.60 4.95
C SER A 163 7.65 6.68 6.16
N PHE A 164 8.69 5.91 6.47
CA PHE A 164 8.73 5.08 7.68
C PHE A 164 8.63 5.92 8.96
N TYR A 165 9.36 7.04 9.00
CA TYR A 165 9.33 7.98 10.10
C TYR A 165 7.94 8.60 10.28
N ALA A 166 7.27 9.04 9.20
CA ALA A 166 5.90 9.56 9.30
C ALA A 166 4.91 8.52 9.88
N VAL A 167 5.03 7.26 9.46
CA VAL A 167 4.10 6.18 9.86
C VAL A 167 4.34 5.69 11.29
N ASN A 168 5.57 5.77 11.78
CA ASN A 168 5.98 5.27 13.11
C ASN A 168 6.51 6.38 14.04
N TYR A 169 6.21 7.65 13.74
CA TYR A 169 6.70 8.85 14.42
C TYR A 169 6.68 8.76 15.94
N ASP A 170 5.57 8.29 16.50
CA ASP A 170 5.30 8.18 17.93
C ASP A 170 6.09 7.04 18.61
N GLU A 171 6.51 6.02 17.84
CA GLU A 171 7.31 4.87 18.29
C GLU A 171 8.82 5.18 18.32
N PHE A 172 9.25 6.29 17.73
CA PHE A 172 10.66 6.71 17.77
C PHE A 172 10.98 7.31 19.13
N VAL A 173 11.89 6.70 19.89
CA VAL A 173 12.37 7.28 21.15
C VAL A 173 13.49 8.29 20.86
N LEU A 174 13.11 9.58 20.84
CA LEU A 174 13.99 10.75 20.66
C LEU A 174 13.74 11.78 21.77
N THR A 175 14.77 12.51 22.19
CA THR A 175 14.60 13.75 22.98
C THR A 175 13.94 14.84 22.14
N LYS A 176 13.47 15.93 22.77
CA LYS A 176 12.84 17.04 22.05
C LYS A 176 13.75 17.65 20.97
N ASN A 177 15.02 17.93 21.29
CA ASN A 177 15.92 18.56 20.32
C ASN A 177 16.22 17.64 19.12
N GLU A 178 16.31 16.33 19.37
CA GLU A 178 16.49 15.33 18.31
C GLU A 178 15.20 15.17 17.48
N ARG A 179 14.02 15.29 18.10
CA ARG A 179 12.72 15.33 17.42
C ARG A 179 12.65 16.51 16.46
N ASP A 180 12.82 17.73 17.00
CA ASP A 180 12.74 18.99 16.25
C ASP A 180 13.70 18.96 15.05
N ALA A 181 14.92 18.40 15.22
CA ALA A 181 15.90 18.25 14.15
C ALA A 181 15.50 17.24 13.06
N VAL A 182 14.94 16.08 13.42
CA VAL A 182 14.48 15.07 12.45
C VAL A 182 13.22 15.55 11.72
N ASP A 183 12.33 16.28 12.38
CA ASP A 183 11.12 16.85 11.78
C ASP A 183 11.47 17.92 10.74
N GLU A 184 12.35 18.86 11.09
CA GLU A 184 12.85 19.87 10.15
C GLU A 184 13.56 19.22 8.95
N PHE A 185 14.40 18.19 9.22
CA PHE A 185 15.06 17.43 8.17
C PHE A 185 14.05 16.76 7.22
N VAL A 186 13.12 15.97 7.74
CA VAL A 186 12.16 15.22 6.92
C VAL A 186 11.26 16.16 6.10
N LEU A 187 10.77 17.25 6.70
CA LEU A 187 9.94 18.24 5.99
C LEU A 187 10.73 18.93 4.87
N ARG A 188 11.93 19.45 5.16
CA ARG A 188 12.78 20.11 4.16
C ARG A 188 13.14 19.16 3.02
N GLU A 189 13.61 17.96 3.34
CA GLU A 189 14.02 17.01 2.32
C GLU A 189 12.85 16.60 1.43
N MET A 190 11.63 16.40 1.97
CA MET A 190 10.48 16.03 1.13
C MET A 190 9.91 17.20 0.31
N LEU A 191 10.05 18.45 0.78
CA LEU A 191 9.71 19.64 -0.01
C LEU A 191 10.67 19.84 -1.20
N ASP A 192 11.97 19.63 -0.99
CA ASP A 192 13.03 19.99 -1.94
C ASP A 192 13.72 18.79 -2.62
N ILE A 193 13.18 17.57 -2.49
CA ILE A 193 13.78 16.36 -3.06
C ILE A 193 13.98 16.49 -4.58
N PRO A 194 15.20 16.34 -5.11
CA PRO A 194 15.52 16.72 -6.49
C PRO A 194 15.13 15.63 -7.51
N ILE A 195 13.91 15.11 -7.44
CA ILE A 195 13.38 13.96 -8.20
C ILE A 195 13.30 14.17 -9.73
N ASP A 196 13.31 15.42 -10.17
CA ASP A 196 13.34 15.81 -11.59
C ASP A 196 14.78 15.84 -12.17
N THR A 197 15.81 15.62 -11.34
CA THR A 197 17.21 15.62 -11.78
C THR A 197 17.45 14.50 -12.79
N ILE A 198 18.06 14.85 -13.92
CA ILE A 198 18.38 13.91 -15.00
C ILE A 198 19.80 13.35 -14.75
N GLY A 199 19.92 12.03 -14.63
CA GLY A 199 21.21 11.35 -14.66
C GLY A 199 21.76 11.25 -16.09
N GLU A 200 23.07 11.36 -16.28
CA GLU A 200 23.72 11.43 -17.61
C GLU A 200 23.04 12.45 -18.57
N PRO A 201 22.93 13.75 -18.23
CA PRO A 201 22.15 14.73 -18.99
C PRO A 201 22.62 14.95 -20.45
N LYS A 202 23.80 14.46 -20.84
CA LYS A 202 24.23 14.40 -22.26
C LYS A 202 23.53 13.30 -23.06
N TYR A 203 23.05 12.25 -22.40
CA TYR A 203 22.44 11.07 -23.03
C TYR A 203 20.98 10.84 -22.63
N GLN A 204 20.50 11.53 -21.59
CA GLN A 204 19.14 11.41 -21.09
C GLN A 204 18.42 12.74 -21.08
N ILE A 205 17.09 12.68 -21.12
CA ILE A 205 16.18 13.83 -21.00
C ILE A 205 15.11 13.53 -19.95
N PHE A 206 14.46 14.57 -19.43
CA PHE A 206 13.31 14.43 -18.55
C PHE A 206 12.26 13.50 -19.18
N CYS A 207 11.76 12.54 -18.41
CA CYS A 207 10.79 11.58 -18.89
C CYS A 207 9.38 12.18 -18.84
N ASN A 208 8.82 12.53 -20.01
CA ASN A 208 7.42 12.94 -20.10
C ASN A 208 6.50 11.71 -19.95
N PRO A 209 5.58 11.69 -18.97
CA PRO A 209 4.83 10.48 -18.65
C PRO A 209 3.83 10.07 -19.73
N TYR A 210 3.29 11.03 -20.51
CA TYR A 210 2.34 10.75 -21.60
C TYR A 210 3.00 10.21 -22.87
N LYS A 211 4.34 10.29 -23.00
CA LYS A 211 5.07 9.82 -24.19
C LYS A 211 5.46 8.35 -24.07
N HIS A 212 4.47 7.48 -23.85
CA HIS A 212 4.63 6.03 -23.69
C HIS A 212 5.39 5.37 -24.84
N GLU A 213 5.33 5.94 -26.04
CA GLU A 213 6.05 5.49 -27.22
C GLU A 213 7.56 5.74 -27.13
N LEU A 214 8.05 6.64 -26.26
CA LEU A 214 9.48 6.94 -26.09
C LEU A 214 10.12 6.23 -24.89
N ILE A 215 9.35 5.96 -23.83
CA ILE A 215 9.86 5.39 -22.57
C ILE A 215 10.59 4.06 -22.82
N GLY A 216 11.85 3.97 -22.39
CA GLY A 216 12.67 2.76 -22.55
C GLY A 216 13.06 2.39 -24.00
N LYS A 217 12.70 3.18 -25.04
CA LYS A 217 13.24 2.95 -26.39
C LYS A 217 14.75 3.15 -26.43
N ARG A 218 15.43 2.39 -27.28
CA ARG A 218 16.86 2.54 -27.57
C ARG A 218 17.06 3.80 -28.43
N GLY A 219 17.89 4.74 -27.96
CA GLY A 219 18.17 6.01 -28.62
C GLY A 219 19.00 6.94 -27.74
N LYS A 220 19.47 8.06 -28.31
CA LYS A 220 20.10 9.17 -27.58
C LYS A 220 19.57 10.51 -28.15
N PRO A 221 19.08 11.45 -27.31
CA PRO A 221 18.80 11.26 -25.89
C PRO A 221 17.62 10.31 -25.65
N ARG A 222 17.59 9.66 -24.48
CA ARG A 222 16.50 8.77 -24.03
C ARG A 222 15.81 9.32 -22.77
N PRO A 223 14.53 9.03 -22.50
CA PRO A 223 13.91 9.39 -21.22
C PRO A 223 14.68 8.80 -20.03
N ASP A 224 14.91 9.61 -18.99
CA ASP A 224 15.50 9.12 -17.74
C ASP A 224 14.47 8.31 -16.94
N ILE A 225 14.71 7.01 -16.87
CA ILE A 225 13.83 6.08 -16.16
C ILE A 225 13.74 6.38 -14.67
N ASN A 226 14.75 7.01 -14.05
CA ASN A 226 14.73 7.30 -12.62
C ASN A 226 13.68 8.37 -12.31
N THR A 227 13.60 9.40 -13.16
CA THR A 227 12.55 10.44 -13.08
C THR A 227 11.14 9.88 -13.29
N CYS A 228 10.98 8.77 -14.03
CA CYS A 228 9.71 8.06 -14.22
C CYS A 228 9.52 6.81 -13.34
N GLY A 229 10.53 6.43 -12.54
CA GLY A 229 10.70 5.05 -12.07
C GLY A 229 10.21 4.80 -10.66
N SER A 230 10.92 3.88 -10.00
CA SER A 230 10.74 3.56 -8.59
C SER A 230 11.03 4.75 -7.68
N ASN A 231 12.00 5.61 -8.01
CA ASN A 231 12.29 6.78 -7.18
C ASN A 231 11.11 7.74 -7.10
N ARG A 232 10.41 8.05 -8.19
CA ARG A 232 9.22 8.91 -8.08
C ARG A 232 8.09 8.22 -7.32
N TRP A 233 7.94 6.89 -7.41
CA TRP A 233 7.00 6.16 -6.55
C TRP A 233 7.34 6.34 -5.06
N LYS A 234 8.59 6.09 -4.66
CA LYS A 234 9.09 6.28 -3.29
C LYS A 234 8.86 7.71 -2.79
N VAL A 235 9.16 8.72 -3.62
CA VAL A 235 8.91 10.14 -3.34
C VAL A 235 7.43 10.43 -3.18
N THR A 236 6.55 9.94 -4.07
CA THR A 236 5.09 10.15 -4.01
C THR A 236 4.54 9.69 -2.67
N ILE A 237 4.81 8.43 -2.30
CA ILE A 237 4.33 7.83 -1.05
C ILE A 237 4.87 8.60 0.16
N SER A 238 6.14 9.01 0.13
CA SER A 238 6.76 9.73 1.23
C SER A 238 6.23 11.15 1.40
N GLN A 239 6.10 11.92 0.32
CA GLN A 239 5.53 13.27 0.37
C GLN A 239 4.10 13.24 0.91
N LEU A 240 3.27 12.29 0.46
CA LEU A 240 1.91 12.14 0.98
C LEU A 240 1.93 11.80 2.48
N LEU A 241 2.61 10.73 2.92
CA LEU A 241 2.63 10.33 4.33
C LEU A 241 3.24 11.40 5.26
N VAL A 242 4.33 12.04 4.84
CA VAL A 242 4.95 13.14 5.62
C VAL A 242 4.01 14.35 5.67
N SER A 243 3.35 14.71 4.56
CA SER A 243 2.40 15.83 4.56
C SER A 243 1.21 15.58 5.50
N LEU A 244 0.67 14.36 5.54
CA LEU A 244 -0.40 13.95 6.45
C LEU A 244 0.06 13.96 7.93
N ARG A 245 1.32 13.58 8.22
CA ARG A 245 1.86 13.59 9.59
C ARG A 245 2.08 15.00 10.14
N PHE A 246 2.44 15.95 9.29
CA PHE A 246 2.78 17.33 9.68
C PHE A 246 1.74 18.38 9.24
N SER A 247 0.53 17.93 8.85
CA SER A 247 -0.56 18.78 8.33
C SER A 247 -0.13 19.79 7.25
N ASN A 248 0.79 19.40 6.36
CA ASN A 248 1.46 20.31 5.42
C ASN A 248 0.85 20.26 4.01
N GLN A 249 -0.05 21.20 3.71
CA GLN A 249 -0.75 21.27 2.41
C GLN A 249 0.17 21.49 1.19
N GLU A 250 1.28 22.25 1.33
CA GLU A 250 2.23 22.46 0.22
C GLU A 250 2.90 21.13 -0.17
N LEU A 251 3.35 20.38 0.83
CA LEU A 251 3.97 19.09 0.60
C LEU A 251 2.97 18.06 0.04
N PHE A 252 1.72 18.11 0.48
CA PHE A 252 0.64 17.27 -0.05
C PHE A 252 0.36 17.57 -1.52
N ALA A 253 0.38 18.84 -1.94
CA ALA A 253 0.25 19.23 -3.34
C ALA A 253 1.39 18.68 -4.21
N LYS A 254 2.63 18.61 -3.70
CA LYS A 254 3.76 17.92 -4.37
C LYS A 254 3.51 16.40 -4.47
N GLY A 255 2.93 15.81 -3.42
CA GLY A 255 2.46 14.42 -3.42
C GLY A 255 1.41 14.16 -4.50
N ILE A 256 0.36 14.99 -4.59
CA ILE A 256 -0.69 14.93 -5.63
C ILE A 256 -0.09 15.05 -7.04
N TYR A 257 0.76 16.06 -7.28
CA TYR A 257 1.46 16.22 -8.56
C TYR A 257 2.20 14.93 -8.97
N ASN A 258 2.92 14.34 -8.02
CA ASN A 258 3.64 13.10 -8.27
C ASN A 258 2.69 11.90 -8.46
N THR A 259 1.58 11.78 -7.73
CA THR A 259 0.51 10.78 -8.00
C THR A 259 0.03 10.87 -9.43
N ARG A 260 -0.34 12.07 -9.91
CA ARG A 260 -0.82 12.27 -11.28
C ARG A 260 0.25 11.91 -12.31
N PHE A 261 1.50 12.27 -12.06
CA PHE A 261 2.63 11.84 -12.86
C PHE A 261 2.79 10.30 -12.89
N LYS A 262 2.58 9.60 -11.77
CA LYS A 262 2.62 8.14 -11.72
C LYS A 262 1.47 7.50 -12.50
N LEU A 263 0.27 8.06 -12.40
CA LEU A 263 -0.92 7.58 -13.10
C LEU A 263 -0.84 7.81 -14.62
N ALA A 264 -0.29 8.95 -15.05
CA ALA A 264 -0.06 9.23 -16.48
C ALA A 264 0.93 8.26 -17.17
N LEU A 265 1.65 7.41 -16.43
CA LEU A 265 2.56 6.37 -16.95
C LEU A 265 1.87 5.02 -17.26
N PHE A 266 0.58 4.90 -17.00
CA PHE A 266 -0.23 3.78 -17.44
C PHE A 266 -0.75 4.05 -18.86
N ASP A 267 -0.56 3.09 -19.77
CA ASP A 267 -1.12 3.18 -21.11
C ASP A 267 -2.65 2.99 -21.12
N GLU A 268 -3.24 3.18 -22.30
CA GLU A 268 -4.66 2.95 -22.63
C GLU A 268 -5.19 1.54 -22.26
N GLN A 269 -4.32 0.60 -21.90
CA GLN A 269 -4.65 -0.78 -21.53
C GLN A 269 -4.33 -1.09 -20.06
N GLY A 270 -3.98 -0.08 -19.25
CA GLY A 270 -3.62 -0.22 -17.84
C GLY A 270 -2.23 -0.81 -17.60
N ILE A 271 -1.34 -0.82 -18.60
CA ILE A 271 0.04 -1.31 -18.45
C ILE A 271 0.94 -0.16 -17.99
N TYR A 272 1.57 -0.32 -16.82
CA TYR A 272 2.56 0.63 -16.32
C TYR A 272 3.86 0.57 -17.13
N VAL A 273 3.97 1.47 -18.12
CA VAL A 273 4.92 1.37 -19.25
C VAL A 273 6.37 1.30 -18.79
N THR A 274 6.74 2.11 -17.80
CA THR A 274 8.12 2.25 -17.29
C THR A 274 8.74 0.92 -16.88
N TRP A 275 8.00 0.09 -16.15
CA TRP A 275 8.47 -1.22 -15.68
C TRP A 275 8.24 -2.34 -16.70
N ALA A 276 7.19 -2.23 -17.53
CA ALA A 276 6.98 -3.16 -18.63
C ALA A 276 8.13 -3.16 -19.66
N THR A 277 8.93 -2.07 -19.76
CA THR A 277 10.09 -1.99 -20.69
C THR A 277 11.30 -2.88 -20.36
N ARG A 278 11.31 -3.58 -19.21
CA ARG A 278 12.53 -4.15 -18.60
C ARG A 278 12.95 -5.54 -19.13
N GLY A 279 12.54 -5.91 -20.34
CA GLY A 279 12.88 -7.21 -20.94
C GLY A 279 12.40 -8.38 -20.09
N ALA A 280 13.26 -9.36 -19.83
CA ALA A 280 12.94 -10.51 -18.99
C ALA A 280 12.58 -10.13 -17.53
N LEU A 281 12.95 -8.93 -17.09
CA LEU A 281 12.63 -8.39 -15.77
C LEU A 281 11.29 -7.64 -15.76
N ALA A 282 10.53 -7.61 -16.85
CA ALA A 282 9.27 -6.85 -16.93
C ALA A 282 8.29 -7.28 -15.83
N TRP A 283 8.08 -8.60 -15.62
CA TRP A 283 7.24 -9.08 -14.51
C TRP A 283 7.87 -8.82 -13.14
N GLU A 284 9.18 -9.00 -13.00
CA GLU A 284 9.89 -8.72 -11.74
C GLU A 284 9.78 -7.28 -11.25
N TYR A 285 9.48 -6.32 -12.14
CA TYR A 285 9.16 -4.94 -11.72
C TYR A 285 7.64 -4.67 -11.74
N SER A 286 6.88 -5.24 -12.67
CA SER A 286 5.44 -4.99 -12.78
C SER A 286 4.62 -5.54 -11.61
N HIS A 287 5.04 -6.63 -10.94
CA HIS A 287 4.33 -7.12 -9.74
C HIS A 287 4.20 -6.03 -8.64
N SER A 288 5.21 -5.15 -8.52
CA SER A 288 5.23 -4.06 -7.53
C SER A 288 4.24 -2.92 -7.84
N VAL A 289 3.59 -2.93 -9.02
CA VAL A 289 2.54 -1.93 -9.35
C VAL A 289 1.40 -2.04 -8.37
N THR A 290 0.96 -3.26 -8.06
CA THR A 290 -0.11 -3.55 -7.10
C THR A 290 0.24 -2.98 -5.73
N THR A 291 1.47 -3.19 -5.26
CA THR A 291 1.96 -2.63 -3.98
C THR A 291 1.88 -1.10 -3.98
N MET A 292 2.34 -0.44 -5.04
CA MET A 292 2.36 1.03 -5.13
C MET A 292 0.96 1.66 -5.24
N LEU A 293 0.06 1.04 -6.01
CA LEU A 293 -1.34 1.48 -6.09
C LEU A 293 -2.06 1.29 -4.76
N SER A 294 -1.77 0.21 -4.02
CA SER A 294 -2.37 -0.03 -2.70
C SER A 294 -1.90 0.96 -1.65
N LEU A 295 -0.61 1.33 -1.63
CA LEU A 295 -0.12 2.39 -0.75
C LEU A 295 -0.84 3.72 -1.01
N LEU A 296 -1.06 4.10 -2.29
CA LEU A 296 -1.90 5.26 -2.61
C LEU A 296 -3.35 5.08 -2.16
N THR A 297 -3.93 3.90 -2.36
CA THR A 297 -5.31 3.60 -1.96
C THR A 297 -5.51 3.78 -0.46
N GLU A 298 -4.64 3.21 0.38
CA GLU A 298 -4.74 3.38 1.83
C GLU A 298 -4.54 4.86 2.25
N ILE A 299 -3.59 5.57 1.62
CA ILE A 299 -3.32 6.99 1.88
C ILE A 299 -4.54 7.87 1.57
N TYR A 300 -5.11 7.75 0.38
CA TYR A 300 -6.24 8.58 -0.03
C TYR A 300 -7.55 8.17 0.66
N ASN A 301 -7.80 6.86 0.85
CA ASN A 301 -8.96 6.40 1.61
C ASN A 301 -8.87 6.84 3.08
N SER A 302 -7.68 7.07 3.65
CA SER A 302 -7.51 7.58 5.02
C SER A 302 -8.03 9.01 5.22
N ILE A 303 -8.13 9.80 4.14
CA ILE A 303 -8.69 11.15 4.14
C ILE A 303 -10.08 11.22 3.46
N GLY A 304 -10.74 10.08 3.28
CA GLY A 304 -12.11 10.00 2.75
C GLY A 304 -12.23 10.11 1.23
N TYR A 305 -11.13 10.01 0.48
CA TYR A 305 -11.17 9.96 -0.99
C TYR A 305 -11.07 8.51 -1.48
N ASP A 306 -12.13 7.99 -2.12
CA ASP A 306 -12.10 6.67 -2.76
C ASP A 306 -11.18 6.72 -3.99
N PHE A 307 -9.94 6.28 -3.79
CA PHE A 307 -8.94 6.27 -4.84
C PHE A 307 -9.18 5.18 -5.88
N LEU A 308 -9.97 4.15 -5.59
CA LEU A 308 -10.30 3.10 -6.57
C LEU A 308 -11.23 3.63 -7.68
N GLU A 309 -12.08 4.61 -7.36
CA GLU A 309 -12.88 5.38 -8.33
C GLU A 309 -12.14 6.60 -8.94
N HIS A 310 -10.86 6.79 -8.63
CA HIS A 310 -10.09 7.83 -9.30
C HIS A 310 -9.93 7.51 -10.79
N LYS A 311 -10.40 8.43 -11.64
CA LYS A 311 -10.33 8.32 -13.09
C LYS A 311 -9.09 9.02 -13.64
N LEU A 312 -8.27 8.26 -14.35
CA LEU A 312 -7.06 8.72 -15.03
C LEU A 312 -7.39 9.55 -16.28
N ASP A 313 -6.43 10.38 -16.70
CA ASP A 313 -6.53 11.19 -17.93
C ASP A 313 -6.75 10.33 -19.21
N ASN A 314 -6.34 9.05 -19.20
CA ASN A 314 -6.56 8.10 -20.29
C ASN A 314 -7.97 7.47 -20.30
N GLY A 315 -8.79 7.77 -19.30
CA GLY A 315 -10.17 7.30 -19.16
C GLY A 315 -10.38 6.07 -18.28
N LEU A 316 -9.32 5.38 -17.86
CA LEU A 316 -9.40 4.22 -16.95
C LEU A 316 -9.61 4.64 -15.49
N PHE A 317 -10.18 3.77 -14.68
CA PHE A 317 -10.23 3.89 -13.23
C PHE A 317 -9.06 3.13 -12.57
N VAL A 318 -8.67 3.53 -11.35
CA VAL A 318 -7.61 2.84 -10.60
C VAL A 318 -7.95 1.37 -10.33
N HIS A 319 -9.21 1.02 -10.08
CA HIS A 319 -9.62 -0.39 -9.93
C HIS A 319 -9.37 -1.22 -11.20
N GLU A 320 -9.48 -0.64 -12.40
CA GLU A 320 -9.14 -1.33 -13.66
C GLU A 320 -7.62 -1.58 -13.78
N LEU A 321 -6.78 -0.74 -13.17
CA LEU A 321 -5.32 -0.95 -13.13
C LEU A 321 -4.96 -2.16 -12.24
N PHE A 322 -5.67 -2.35 -11.12
CA PHE A 322 -5.55 -3.56 -10.28
C PHE A 322 -6.01 -4.80 -11.04
N GLU A 323 -7.20 -4.76 -11.64
CA GLU A 323 -7.74 -5.84 -12.46
C GLU A 323 -6.75 -6.23 -13.58
N LYS A 324 -6.10 -5.23 -14.20
CA LYS A 324 -5.06 -5.43 -15.20
C LYS A 324 -3.81 -6.13 -14.64
N GLN A 325 -3.37 -5.85 -13.41
CA GLN A 325 -2.25 -6.59 -12.81
C GLN A 325 -2.59 -8.06 -12.56
N PHE A 326 -3.82 -8.36 -12.13
CA PHE A 326 -4.29 -9.75 -12.00
C PHE A 326 -4.37 -10.47 -13.35
N LYS A 327 -4.79 -9.78 -14.43
CA LYS A 327 -4.72 -10.31 -15.80
C LYS A 327 -3.28 -10.54 -16.29
N ILE A 328 -2.32 -9.69 -15.89
CA ILE A 328 -0.90 -9.83 -16.27
C ILE A 328 -0.22 -11.02 -15.58
N VAL A 329 -0.57 -11.36 -14.34
CA VAL A 329 -0.01 -12.59 -13.72
C VAL A 329 -0.65 -13.87 -14.29
N ASP A 330 -1.90 -13.80 -14.76
CA ASP A 330 -2.53 -14.91 -15.49
C ASP A 330 -1.91 -15.13 -16.89
N ASP A 331 -1.51 -14.05 -17.58
CA ASP A 331 -0.70 -14.10 -18.81
C ASP A 331 0.32 -12.95 -18.90
N VAL A 332 1.58 -13.28 -18.58
CA VAL A 332 2.71 -12.32 -18.61
C VAL A 332 3.08 -11.89 -20.04
N SER A 333 2.60 -12.57 -21.09
CA SER A 333 2.85 -12.19 -22.49
C SER A 333 2.28 -10.81 -22.83
N ILE A 334 1.28 -10.33 -22.08
CA ILE A 334 0.74 -8.96 -22.15
C ILE A 334 1.85 -7.90 -22.05
N LEU A 335 2.90 -8.15 -21.26
CA LEU A 335 4.02 -7.22 -21.09
C LEU A 335 4.94 -7.14 -22.33
N GLU A 336 4.88 -8.09 -23.28
CA GLU A 336 5.72 -8.09 -24.48
C GLU A 336 5.52 -6.86 -25.38
N LYS A 337 4.35 -6.18 -25.28
CA LYS A 337 4.05 -4.85 -25.87
C LYS A 337 5.19 -3.85 -25.59
N TYR A 338 5.83 -3.96 -24.43
CA TYR A 338 6.93 -3.08 -24.00
C TYR A 338 8.23 -3.82 -23.67
N ALA A 339 8.19 -5.07 -23.22
CA ALA A 339 9.38 -5.81 -22.76
C ALA A 339 10.43 -5.97 -23.86
N SER A 340 10.00 -6.10 -25.12
CA SER A 340 10.87 -6.13 -26.31
C SER A 340 11.85 -4.96 -26.43
N ARG A 341 11.59 -3.82 -25.78
CA ARG A 341 12.50 -2.66 -25.71
C ARG A 341 13.79 -2.97 -24.92
N GLN A 342 13.71 -3.90 -23.97
CA GLN A 342 14.84 -4.42 -23.18
C GLN A 342 15.68 -3.31 -22.53
N TYR A 343 15.03 -2.38 -21.84
CA TYR A 343 15.69 -1.29 -21.14
C TYR A 343 16.30 -1.75 -19.81
N ALA A 344 17.56 -1.39 -19.55
CA ALA A 344 18.29 -1.70 -18.30
C ALA A 344 18.12 -3.15 -17.80
N VAL A 345 18.29 -4.12 -18.71
CA VAL A 345 18.27 -5.55 -18.42
C VAL A 345 19.58 -5.95 -17.72
N LYS A 346 19.51 -6.75 -16.65
CA LYS A 346 20.66 -7.17 -15.84
C LYS A 346 21.11 -8.61 -16.17
N GLY A 347 21.66 -8.80 -17.38
CA GLY A 347 22.24 -10.09 -17.79
C GLY A 347 21.25 -11.24 -18.07
N THR A 348 19.94 -11.01 -17.92
CA THR A 348 18.90 -11.99 -18.21
C THR A 348 18.57 -12.01 -19.71
N ASP A 349 18.64 -13.19 -20.34
CA ASP A 349 18.30 -13.37 -21.75
C ASP A 349 16.77 -13.26 -21.97
N TYR A 350 16.35 -12.27 -22.75
CA TYR A 350 14.95 -12.03 -23.10
C TYR A 350 14.35 -13.10 -24.02
N GLU A 351 15.12 -13.63 -24.97
CA GLU A 351 14.66 -14.66 -25.91
C GLU A 351 14.60 -16.04 -25.24
N ALA A 352 15.42 -16.28 -24.21
CA ALA A 352 15.27 -17.43 -23.31
C ALA A 352 14.03 -17.26 -22.42
N TRP A 353 13.89 -16.12 -21.75
CA TRP A 353 12.74 -15.83 -20.88
C TRP A 353 11.40 -15.91 -21.61
N LYS A 354 11.32 -15.41 -22.85
CA LYS A 354 10.10 -15.45 -23.67
C LYS A 354 9.58 -16.88 -23.87
N LYS A 355 10.47 -17.86 -24.00
CA LYS A 355 10.14 -19.28 -24.21
C LYS A 355 9.64 -20.01 -22.96
N LEU A 356 9.80 -19.42 -21.78
CA LEU A 356 9.27 -19.99 -20.53
C LEU A 356 7.74 -20.00 -20.55
N SER A 357 7.16 -21.03 -19.94
CA SER A 357 5.72 -21.09 -19.67
C SER A 357 5.30 -20.00 -18.67
N ASN A 358 4.01 -19.64 -18.64
CA ASN A 358 3.55 -18.62 -17.68
C ASN A 358 3.82 -19.01 -16.21
N PRO A 359 3.58 -20.26 -15.75
CA PRO A 359 3.94 -20.70 -14.40
C PRO A 359 5.43 -20.51 -14.04
N GLU A 360 6.34 -20.72 -14.99
CA GLU A 360 7.78 -20.46 -14.79
C GLU A 360 8.07 -18.96 -14.68
N LYS A 361 7.44 -18.13 -15.51
CA LYS A 361 7.58 -16.66 -15.48
C LYS A 361 7.09 -16.05 -14.17
N VAL A 362 5.99 -16.57 -13.59
CA VAL A 362 5.39 -16.04 -12.36
C VAL A 362 5.85 -16.71 -11.07
N LYS A 363 6.68 -17.77 -11.13
CA LYS A 363 7.08 -18.58 -9.97
C LYS A 363 7.55 -17.78 -8.74
N LYS A 364 8.24 -16.67 -8.95
CA LYS A 364 8.77 -15.79 -7.88
C LYS A 364 7.74 -14.80 -7.35
N TRP A 365 6.79 -14.40 -8.18
CA TRP A 365 5.75 -13.40 -7.90
C TRP A 365 4.39 -13.97 -8.35
N PRO A 366 3.82 -14.94 -7.61
CA PRO A 366 2.56 -15.58 -7.95
C PRO A 366 1.37 -14.66 -7.69
N LYS A 367 0.17 -15.06 -8.15
CA LYS A 367 -1.08 -14.28 -7.98
C LYS A 367 -1.41 -13.96 -6.50
N THR A 368 -0.99 -14.82 -5.57
CA THR A 368 -1.12 -14.60 -4.11
C THR A 368 -0.24 -13.46 -3.58
N SER A 369 0.93 -13.20 -4.21
CA SER A 369 1.78 -12.04 -3.90
C SER A 369 1.04 -10.72 -4.19
N LEU A 370 0.33 -10.68 -5.32
CA LEU A 370 -0.51 -9.53 -5.68
C LEU A 370 -1.71 -9.42 -4.73
N ALA A 371 -2.35 -10.52 -4.39
CA ALA A 371 -3.49 -10.52 -3.47
C ALA A 371 -3.14 -9.98 -2.08
N TYR A 372 -1.94 -10.30 -1.56
CA TYR A 372 -1.44 -9.71 -0.32
C TYR A 372 -1.36 -8.18 -0.38
N SER A 373 -0.93 -7.61 -1.50
CA SER A 373 -0.88 -6.14 -1.65
C SER A 373 -2.26 -5.54 -1.91
N ALA A 374 -3.17 -6.22 -2.60
CA ALA A 374 -4.41 -5.67 -3.16
C ALA A 374 -5.63 -5.66 -2.21
N ILE A 375 -5.41 -5.67 -0.90
CA ILE A 375 -6.41 -5.75 0.19
C ILE A 375 -7.75 -5.04 -0.13
N THR A 376 -7.71 -3.70 -0.20
CA THR A 376 -8.93 -2.87 -0.32
C THR A 376 -9.61 -3.06 -1.67
N TYR A 377 -8.83 -3.28 -2.75
CA TYR A 377 -9.38 -3.63 -4.06
C TYR A 377 -10.13 -4.97 -4.05
N ILE A 378 -9.59 -6.01 -3.41
CA ILE A 378 -10.25 -7.32 -3.31
C ILE A 378 -11.57 -7.20 -2.54
N ASN A 379 -11.59 -6.44 -1.45
CA ASN A 379 -12.80 -6.26 -0.66
C ASN A 379 -13.90 -5.50 -1.38
N GLU A 380 -13.53 -4.37 -1.98
CA GLU A 380 -14.50 -3.37 -2.43
C GLU A 380 -14.80 -3.47 -3.94
N ARG A 381 -14.05 -4.26 -4.71
CA ARG A 381 -14.21 -4.39 -6.17
C ARG A 381 -14.20 -5.84 -6.70
N ASP A 382 -13.33 -6.72 -6.20
CA ASP A 382 -13.27 -8.13 -6.66
C ASP A 382 -13.11 -9.16 -5.54
N LYS A 383 -14.24 -9.47 -4.88
CA LYS A 383 -14.31 -10.48 -3.82
C LYS A 383 -14.01 -11.91 -4.29
N SER A 384 -13.96 -12.19 -5.59
CA SER A 384 -13.61 -13.55 -6.08
C SER A 384 -12.17 -13.94 -5.73
N LEU A 385 -11.30 -12.94 -5.58
CA LEU A 385 -9.89 -13.07 -5.23
C LEU A 385 -9.65 -13.28 -3.73
N VAL A 386 -10.67 -13.22 -2.88
CA VAL A 386 -10.51 -13.31 -1.41
C VAL A 386 -9.81 -14.60 -0.95
N ASN A 387 -10.01 -15.71 -1.67
CA ASN A 387 -9.37 -16.99 -1.40
C ASN A 387 -7.84 -17.00 -1.65
N LEU A 388 -7.29 -15.97 -2.29
CA LEU A 388 -5.85 -15.81 -2.56
C LEU A 388 -5.11 -15.10 -1.42
N ILE A 389 -5.85 -14.56 -0.45
CA ILE A 389 -5.31 -13.87 0.72
C ILE A 389 -4.77 -14.92 1.69
N ASP A 390 -3.44 -14.97 1.82
CA ASP A 390 -2.80 -15.75 2.88
C ASP A 390 -2.69 -14.90 4.16
N CYS A 391 -3.38 -15.36 5.19
CA CYS A 391 -3.35 -14.77 6.53
C CYS A 391 -2.09 -15.15 7.33
N ASN A 392 -1.49 -16.31 7.07
CA ASN A 392 -0.40 -16.83 7.88
C ASN A 392 0.96 -16.53 7.25
N VAL A 393 0.99 -15.53 6.37
CA VAL A 393 2.18 -15.12 5.64
C VAL A 393 3.00 -14.13 6.47
N SER A 394 4.30 -14.41 6.58
CA SER A 394 5.26 -13.48 7.16
C SER A 394 5.69 -12.43 6.12
N VAL A 395 6.08 -11.22 6.55
CA VAL A 395 6.71 -10.23 5.64
C VAL A 395 7.99 -10.76 5.00
N PHE A 396 8.62 -11.76 5.62
CA PHE A 396 9.80 -12.49 5.13
C PHE A 396 9.46 -13.63 4.16
N SER A 397 8.18 -13.93 3.96
CA SER A 397 7.78 -15.01 3.06
C SER A 397 8.22 -14.71 1.63
N SER A 398 8.90 -15.67 1.01
CA SER A 398 9.31 -15.58 -0.40
C SER A 398 8.12 -15.56 -1.36
N SER A 399 6.91 -15.91 -0.91
CA SER A 399 5.67 -15.76 -1.69
C SER A 399 5.12 -14.33 -1.72
N VAL A 400 5.61 -13.43 -0.87
CA VAL A 400 5.05 -12.07 -0.70
C VAL A 400 6.11 -10.98 -0.78
N HIS A 401 7.24 -11.11 -0.06
CA HIS A 401 8.26 -10.07 0.12
C HIS A 401 7.65 -8.67 0.37
N ALA A 402 6.83 -8.52 1.41
CA ALA A 402 6.06 -7.28 1.63
C ALA A 402 6.95 -6.04 1.79
N ILE A 403 8.15 -6.26 2.35
CA ILE A 403 9.16 -5.25 2.60
C ILE A 403 10.34 -5.47 1.65
N THR A 404 10.68 -4.42 0.91
CA THR A 404 11.71 -4.43 -0.15
C THR A 404 12.49 -3.12 -0.16
N ASN A 405 13.49 -3.01 -1.02
CA ASN A 405 14.10 -1.72 -1.34
C ASN A 405 13.16 -0.77 -2.11
N PHE A 406 11.95 -1.18 -2.52
CA PHE A 406 10.91 -0.31 -3.09
C PHE A 406 9.97 0.25 -2.03
N ASN A 407 9.72 -0.50 -0.96
CA ASN A 407 8.76 -0.16 0.08
C ASN A 407 9.20 -0.72 1.44
N ILE A 408 9.27 0.14 2.46
CA ILE A 408 9.66 -0.21 3.83
C ILE A 408 8.48 -0.12 4.83
N VAL A 409 7.31 0.34 4.39
CA VAL A 409 6.08 0.43 5.19
C VAL A 409 5.10 -0.60 4.69
N ASP A 410 4.75 -1.59 5.51
CA ASP A 410 3.78 -2.59 5.08
C ASP A 410 2.39 -1.98 4.77
N ILE A 411 1.78 -2.42 3.68
CA ILE A 411 0.41 -2.03 3.29
C ILE A 411 -0.57 -2.46 4.37
N TRP A 412 -0.38 -3.65 4.96
CA TRP A 412 -1.25 -4.15 6.00
C TRP A 412 -1.19 -3.28 7.26
N ASP A 413 -0.01 -2.73 7.60
CA ASP A 413 0.10 -1.82 8.74
C ASP A 413 -0.69 -0.52 8.51
N LEU A 414 -0.59 0.09 7.32
CA LEU A 414 -1.43 1.24 6.96
C LEU A 414 -2.92 0.88 6.95
N HIS A 415 -3.28 -0.26 6.37
CA HIS A 415 -4.65 -0.73 6.28
C HIS A 415 -5.29 -0.92 7.68
N TYR A 416 -4.61 -1.64 8.59
CA TYR A 416 -5.06 -1.80 9.97
C TYR A 416 -5.14 -0.47 10.72
N LYS A 417 -4.13 0.40 10.56
CA LYS A 417 -4.11 1.75 11.15
C LYS A 417 -5.22 2.67 10.61
N ARG A 418 -5.83 2.36 9.44
CA ARG A 418 -7.00 3.04 8.88
C ARG A 418 -8.33 2.41 9.31
N GLN A 419 -8.52 1.09 9.17
CA GLN A 419 -9.85 0.47 9.33
C GLN A 419 -10.13 -0.17 10.70
N GLN A 420 -9.13 -0.64 11.46
CA GLN A 420 -9.29 -1.31 12.78
C GLN A 420 -9.96 -2.69 12.79
N SER A 421 -10.48 -3.18 11.66
CA SER A 421 -11.11 -4.50 11.56
C SER A 421 -10.09 -5.65 11.62
N SER A 422 -10.48 -6.78 12.19
CA SER A 422 -9.67 -8.01 12.25
C SER A 422 -9.65 -8.72 10.90
N TYR A 423 -8.79 -8.24 9.99
CA TYR A 423 -8.62 -8.77 8.63
C TYR A 423 -8.39 -10.30 8.56
N CYS A 424 -7.92 -10.94 9.63
CA CYS A 424 -7.96 -12.40 9.74
C CYS A 424 -8.47 -12.82 11.11
N GLY A 425 -9.48 -13.66 11.11
CA GLY A 425 -9.93 -14.46 12.23
C GLY A 425 -10.62 -15.69 11.67
N ASP A 426 -10.93 -16.66 12.53
CA ASP A 426 -11.87 -17.72 12.21
C ASP A 426 -12.91 -17.65 13.33
N ILE A 427 -14.21 -17.56 12.99
CA ILE A 427 -15.29 -17.65 14.00
C ILE A 427 -15.59 -19.13 14.21
N THR A 428 -15.72 -19.52 15.47
CA THR A 428 -16.13 -20.87 15.85
C THR A 428 -17.62 -20.88 16.13
N LEU A 429 -18.43 -21.41 15.21
CA LEU A 429 -19.84 -21.68 15.48
C LEU A 429 -19.96 -22.99 16.26
N SER A 430 -20.57 -22.94 17.44
CA SER A 430 -20.87 -24.14 18.23
C SER A 430 -22.38 -24.35 18.32
N TRP A 431 -22.83 -25.55 18.03
CA TRP A 431 -24.24 -25.91 17.88
C TRP A 431 -24.64 -26.85 19.02
N PHE A 432 -25.69 -26.50 19.76
CA PHE A 432 -26.10 -27.23 20.95
C PHE A 432 -27.59 -27.54 20.97
N THR A 433 -27.96 -28.60 21.70
CA THR A 433 -29.32 -28.80 22.19
C THR A 433 -29.39 -28.57 23.71
N GLU A 434 -30.55 -28.13 24.20
CA GLU A 434 -30.93 -28.14 25.62
C GLU A 434 -32.31 -28.81 25.70
N LEU A 435 -32.34 -30.12 25.94
CA LEU A 435 -33.55 -30.95 25.93
C LEU A 435 -34.06 -31.26 27.34
N LYS A 436 -35.38 -31.34 27.50
CA LYS A 436 -36.04 -31.73 28.75
C LYS A 436 -35.76 -33.19 29.12
N SER A 437 -35.61 -34.08 28.14
CA SER A 437 -35.18 -35.48 28.33
C SER A 437 -33.88 -35.57 29.14
N ASP A 438 -32.97 -34.64 28.88
CA ASP A 438 -31.61 -34.60 29.41
C ASP A 438 -31.50 -33.57 30.55
N ASN A 439 -32.64 -33.25 31.18
CA ASN A 439 -32.76 -32.31 32.29
C ASN A 439 -32.14 -30.93 31.96
N TYR A 440 -32.32 -30.48 30.71
CA TYR A 440 -31.78 -29.23 30.16
C TYR A 440 -30.25 -29.10 30.26
N GLN A 441 -29.52 -30.21 30.22
CA GLN A 441 -28.08 -30.14 29.98
C GLN A 441 -27.82 -29.63 28.56
N ARG A 442 -26.92 -28.65 28.44
CA ARG A 442 -26.44 -28.16 27.15
C ARG A 442 -25.49 -29.20 26.55
N LEU A 443 -25.92 -29.87 25.49
CA LEU A 443 -25.15 -30.87 24.76
C LEU A 443 -24.58 -30.23 23.49
N LEU A 444 -23.28 -30.42 23.25
CA LEU A 444 -22.59 -29.90 22.06
C LEU A 444 -22.73 -30.92 20.92
N GLU A 445 -23.58 -30.59 19.94
CA GLU A 445 -23.87 -31.44 18.78
C GLU A 445 -22.75 -31.37 17.73
N ALA A 446 -22.23 -30.17 17.51
CA ALA A 446 -21.29 -29.90 16.45
C ALA A 446 -20.53 -28.58 16.66
N ARG A 447 -19.44 -28.43 15.90
CA ARG A 447 -18.66 -27.21 15.78
C ARG A 447 -18.31 -26.97 14.32
N ASP A 448 -18.52 -25.76 13.83
CA ASP A 448 -18.04 -25.36 12.51
C ASP A 448 -17.03 -24.21 12.64
N MET A 449 -15.87 -24.33 12.00
CA MET A 449 -14.91 -23.24 11.89
C MET A 449 -15.20 -22.45 10.62
N VAL A 450 -15.56 -21.18 10.78
CA VAL A 450 -15.90 -20.25 9.69
C VAL A 450 -14.71 -19.29 9.47
N PRO A 451 -13.81 -19.58 8.52
CA PRO A 451 -12.66 -18.73 8.26
C PRO A 451 -13.04 -17.38 7.65
N ILE A 452 -12.59 -16.30 8.29
CA ILE A 452 -12.84 -14.91 7.87
C ILE A 452 -11.56 -14.31 7.31
N ARG A 453 -11.63 -13.80 6.08
CA ARG A 453 -10.55 -13.08 5.41
C ARG A 453 -11.09 -11.73 5.00
N ASN A 454 -10.53 -10.68 5.57
CA ASN A 454 -10.88 -9.28 5.35
C ASN A 454 -12.36 -8.95 5.59
N GLY A 455 -12.96 -9.52 6.64
CA GLY A 455 -14.40 -9.39 6.93
C GLY A 455 -15.32 -10.20 6.03
N ALA A 456 -14.80 -11.01 5.10
CA ALA A 456 -15.57 -11.92 4.27
C ALA A 456 -15.33 -13.39 4.67
N ILE A 457 -16.38 -14.20 4.61
CA ILE A 457 -16.33 -15.64 4.91
C ILE A 457 -15.78 -16.40 3.69
N LEU A 458 -14.85 -17.33 3.91
CA LEU A 458 -14.49 -18.31 2.89
C LEU A 458 -15.43 -19.52 2.98
N GLU A 459 -16.61 -19.43 2.37
CA GLU A 459 -17.64 -20.49 2.41
C GLU A 459 -17.09 -21.88 2.04
N LYS A 460 -16.22 -21.93 1.02
CA LYS A 460 -15.57 -23.15 0.51
C LYS A 460 -14.46 -23.70 1.41
N SER A 461 -14.18 -23.05 2.53
CA SER A 461 -13.16 -23.44 3.52
C SER A 461 -13.72 -23.58 4.92
N ILE A 462 -15.04 -23.51 5.09
CA ILE A 462 -15.70 -23.85 6.36
C ILE A 462 -15.41 -25.33 6.65
N SER A 463 -14.93 -25.59 7.87
CA SER A 463 -14.68 -26.95 8.37
C SER A 463 -15.81 -27.34 9.31
N TYR A 464 -16.44 -28.48 9.06
CA TYR A 464 -17.58 -28.99 9.83
C TYR A 464 -17.15 -30.17 10.72
N GLU A 465 -17.30 -30.06 12.03
CA GLU A 465 -17.03 -31.10 13.04
C GLU A 465 -18.36 -31.55 13.66
N ASN A 466 -18.74 -32.82 13.47
CA ASN A 466 -19.88 -33.43 14.15
C ASN A 466 -19.39 -34.14 15.41
N ILE A 467 -20.08 -33.91 16.54
CA ILE A 467 -19.72 -34.44 17.86
C ILE A 467 -20.77 -35.47 18.32
N SER A 468 -22.05 -35.24 18.04
CA SER A 468 -23.10 -36.27 18.12
C SER A 468 -23.25 -37.04 16.81
N PHE A 469 -23.94 -38.18 16.87
CA PHE A 469 -24.25 -39.04 15.71
C PHE A 469 -25.74 -38.99 15.33
N ASP A 470 -26.54 -38.17 16.00
CA ASP A 470 -28.01 -38.21 15.95
C ASP A 470 -28.61 -37.59 14.67
N SER A 471 -27.75 -37.08 13.79
CA SER A 471 -28.07 -36.70 12.42
C SER A 471 -26.90 -37.02 11.49
N GLN A 472 -27.15 -37.70 10.37
CA GLN A 472 -26.12 -37.99 9.36
C GLN A 472 -25.93 -36.85 8.34
N ASN A 473 -26.94 -35.98 8.17
CA ASN A 473 -26.93 -34.88 7.19
C ASN A 473 -27.44 -33.59 7.86
N HIS A 474 -26.62 -33.00 8.72
CA HIS A 474 -27.04 -31.83 9.52
C HIS A 474 -27.47 -30.62 8.67
N GLY A 475 -27.15 -30.53 7.38
CA GLY A 475 -27.59 -29.44 6.50
C GLY A 475 -26.84 -28.12 6.72
N ARG A 476 -25.90 -28.07 7.69
CA ARG A 476 -25.09 -26.89 8.03
C ARG A 476 -24.26 -26.41 6.84
N GLU A 477 -23.85 -27.33 5.98
CA GLU A 477 -23.16 -27.08 4.72
C GLU A 477 -23.99 -26.32 3.66
N ASN A 478 -25.28 -26.10 3.91
CA ASN A 478 -26.20 -25.34 3.04
C ASN A 478 -26.69 -24.04 3.69
N LEU A 479 -26.14 -23.65 4.85
CA LEU A 479 -26.52 -22.39 5.52
C LEU A 479 -25.82 -21.20 4.85
N ASN A 480 -26.59 -20.14 4.61
CA ASN A 480 -26.03 -18.84 4.25
C ASN A 480 -25.60 -18.14 5.54
N ILE A 481 -24.29 -18.05 5.74
CA ILE A 481 -23.67 -17.33 6.86
C ILE A 481 -23.17 -15.99 6.33
N GLY A 482 -23.50 -14.91 7.03
CA GLY A 482 -23.06 -13.54 6.73
C GLY A 482 -22.54 -12.86 7.99
N LEU A 483 -21.51 -12.04 7.82
CA LEU A 483 -20.87 -11.29 8.90
C LEU A 483 -20.63 -9.84 8.45
N ASP A 484 -20.76 -8.92 9.38
CA ASP A 484 -20.21 -7.56 9.30
C ASP A 484 -19.50 -7.23 10.63
N ASP A 485 -19.03 -5.99 10.81
CA ASP A 485 -18.24 -5.58 11.98
C ASP A 485 -18.99 -5.70 13.32
N GLU A 486 -20.33 -5.76 13.32
CA GLU A 486 -21.15 -5.77 14.53
C GLU A 486 -22.14 -6.96 14.63
N MET A 487 -22.48 -7.60 13.50
CA MET A 487 -23.58 -8.56 13.39
C MET A 487 -23.18 -9.88 12.71
N ILE A 488 -23.78 -10.97 13.20
CA ILE A 488 -23.84 -12.27 12.53
C ILE A 488 -25.25 -12.52 11.98
N ARG A 489 -25.31 -13.05 10.76
CA ARG A 489 -26.53 -13.51 10.10
C ARG A 489 -26.37 -14.96 9.70
N ILE A 490 -27.33 -15.81 10.02
CA ILE A 490 -27.34 -17.22 9.60
C ILE A 490 -28.75 -17.56 9.11
N SER A 491 -28.86 -18.09 7.89
CA SER A 491 -30.17 -18.48 7.34
C SER A 491 -30.11 -19.77 6.53
N GLY A 492 -31.11 -20.62 6.72
CA GLY A 492 -31.25 -21.91 6.04
C GLY A 492 -31.92 -22.95 6.92
N ASN A 493 -31.91 -24.21 6.48
CA ASN A 493 -32.48 -25.31 7.23
C ASN A 493 -31.37 -26.20 7.80
N ILE A 494 -31.45 -26.52 9.09
CA ILE A 494 -30.57 -27.47 9.76
C ILE A 494 -31.37 -28.70 10.18
N GLN A 495 -30.78 -29.89 10.05
CA GLN A 495 -31.28 -31.13 10.64
C GLN A 495 -30.73 -31.24 12.07
N VAL A 496 -31.63 -31.29 13.05
CA VAL A 496 -31.27 -31.43 14.48
C VAL A 496 -31.32 -32.90 14.89
N PHE A 497 -32.33 -33.64 14.44
CA PHE A 497 -32.47 -35.09 14.63
C PHE A 497 -32.83 -35.77 13.30
N GLU A 498 -32.71 -37.09 13.22
CA GLU A 498 -33.07 -37.85 12.00
C GLU A 498 -34.51 -37.55 11.53
N GLY A 499 -34.63 -36.90 10.37
CA GLY A 499 -35.90 -36.47 9.77
C GLY A 499 -36.45 -35.11 10.25
N GLU A 500 -35.89 -34.51 11.30
CA GLU A 500 -36.38 -33.27 11.90
C GLU A 500 -35.51 -32.07 11.53
N PHE A 501 -36.13 -31.07 10.88
CA PHE A 501 -35.47 -29.86 10.41
C PHE A 501 -36.07 -28.62 11.05
N ILE A 502 -35.21 -27.67 11.41
CA ILE A 502 -35.63 -26.30 11.77
C ILE A 502 -35.08 -25.29 10.76
N THR A 503 -35.86 -24.25 10.49
CA THR A 503 -35.40 -23.10 9.72
C THR A 503 -34.76 -22.09 10.66
N ILE A 504 -33.45 -21.87 10.50
CA ILE A 504 -32.74 -20.79 11.15
C ILE A 504 -32.94 -19.51 10.33
N ASN A 505 -33.26 -18.41 11.01
CA ASN A 505 -33.19 -17.05 10.48
C ASN A 505 -32.67 -16.13 11.59
N LEU A 506 -31.35 -16.19 11.79
CA LEU A 506 -30.62 -15.43 12.79
C LEU A 506 -30.17 -14.09 12.22
N GLU A 507 -30.42 -13.02 12.97
CA GLU A 507 -29.68 -11.76 12.89
C GLU A 507 -29.43 -11.30 14.33
N ALA A 508 -28.17 -11.31 14.76
CA ALA A 508 -27.76 -11.00 16.14
C ALA A 508 -26.44 -10.24 16.17
N SER A 509 -26.19 -9.47 17.23
CA SER A 509 -24.89 -8.81 17.41
C SER A 509 -23.83 -9.84 17.77
N LEU A 510 -22.63 -9.71 17.19
CA LEU A 510 -21.47 -10.51 17.56
C LEU A 510 -21.20 -10.49 19.08
N SER A 511 -21.52 -9.38 19.75
CA SER A 511 -21.38 -9.23 21.20
C SER A 511 -22.33 -10.06 22.07
N SER A 512 -23.41 -10.66 21.51
CA SER A 512 -24.33 -11.49 22.31
C SER A 512 -23.82 -12.92 22.54
N GLY A 513 -22.83 -13.38 21.74
CA GLY A 513 -22.18 -14.68 21.86
C GLY A 513 -23.04 -15.92 21.55
N GLU A 514 -24.36 -15.84 21.71
CA GLU A 514 -25.30 -16.91 21.34
C GLU A 514 -26.70 -16.42 20.93
N ALA A 515 -27.45 -17.33 20.32
CA ALA A 515 -28.88 -17.23 20.05
C ALA A 515 -29.58 -18.59 20.23
N LYS A 516 -30.83 -18.57 20.73
CA LYS A 516 -31.65 -19.76 20.99
C LYS A 516 -32.89 -19.81 20.08
N PHE A 517 -33.25 -21.02 19.67
CA PHE A 517 -34.39 -21.35 18.83
C PHE A 517 -35.21 -22.45 19.52
N ALA A 518 -36.52 -22.28 19.62
CA ALA A 518 -37.39 -23.31 20.18
C ALA A 518 -37.55 -24.47 19.18
N LEU A 519 -37.33 -25.71 19.63
CA LEU A 519 -37.67 -26.93 18.89
C LEU A 519 -39.14 -27.30 19.10
N ASN A 520 -39.61 -27.13 20.33
CA ASN A 520 -41.00 -27.25 20.75
C ASN A 520 -41.25 -26.34 21.99
N ASP A 521 -42.33 -26.56 22.74
CA ASP A 521 -42.67 -25.75 23.92
C ASP A 521 -41.67 -25.87 25.09
N GLU A 522 -40.79 -26.88 25.09
CA GLU A 522 -39.88 -27.20 26.19
C GLU A 522 -38.41 -27.29 25.75
N ASP A 523 -38.12 -27.78 24.54
CA ASP A 523 -36.76 -28.06 24.04
C ASP A 523 -36.16 -26.94 23.17
N TRP A 524 -34.84 -26.75 23.24
CA TRP A 524 -34.12 -25.67 22.56
C TRP A 524 -32.95 -26.14 21.70
N PHE A 525 -32.75 -25.45 20.58
CA PHE A 525 -31.55 -25.49 19.76
C PHE A 525 -30.80 -24.15 19.87
N ILE A 526 -29.47 -24.18 19.94
CA ILE A 526 -28.66 -23.02 20.29
C ILE A 526 -27.46 -22.94 19.36
N VAL A 527 -27.17 -21.73 18.92
CA VAL A 527 -25.96 -21.40 18.16
C VAL A 527 -25.16 -20.42 19.00
N SER A 528 -23.91 -20.74 19.34
CA SER A 528 -22.95 -19.79 19.90
C SER A 528 -21.83 -19.50 18.91
N TRP A 529 -21.15 -18.38 19.09
CA TRP A 529 -20.02 -17.95 18.28
C TRP A 529 -18.94 -17.29 19.14
N ASP A 530 -17.69 -17.69 18.90
CA ASP A 530 -16.46 -17.21 19.55
C ASP A 530 -15.39 -16.85 18.50
#